data_AF-A0ABD1D1S1-F1
#
_entry.id   AF-A0ABD1D1S1-F1
#
_cell.length_a   1.000
_cell.length_b   1.000
_cell.length_c   1.000
_cell.angle_alpha   90.00
_cell.angle_beta   90.00
_cell.angle_gamma   90.00
#
_symmetry.space_group_name_H-M   'P 1'
#
loop_
_entity.id
_entity.type
_entity.pdbx_description
1 polymer ?
#
loop_
_entity_poly.entity_id
_entity_poly.type
_entity_poly.pdbx_seq_one_letter_code
_entity_poly.pdbx_strand_id
1 'polypeptide(L)'
;MVVALVLPALTLAVHWEDPFIKSFADAQKECVGYLRLTDETLERYIKSGYPDEHSTRKLIHCILVNLHAWDQVNGITDYVFSQFFDPAPSDSCNKNRTEECLCENVARIPLHEQLKRAHRSFLCYYRNFGNINEGNHFIPYSNATQKQHYKESFEIQDVTRTVLQQWADGDIVDTPQFSETFFTFVTRTGFYNPDWGFDLDRVYVQTGNSAIITEETRSCEASVRKQYCEEPKRVAQTFKQCLKDNECAEYQGISNETVELYARNGYPDNSCVRELVHCIVFTVNAWNEVSGIQDHVISQFFNPAPSDSSYQDRTKDCLRETVDCLPKHDQEGRAYNSFLCYYRNYGNVVQERKYVPYFDLIRERYFKDSFVVKSVPRNVLRQFAAGDILNTEQFAGVFYTYALGAGFYDLVDGLNLERVYVQFGIPEILSESTRCCVTSVRRQYPEGPKRVEETFKQCLQHLLPSLQTIQKSAQEYLEETPEHVLPLPSPPSCHKCGSPAPCKTCGITDIPHFNVHRPCYNGQCY
;
A
#
# COMPACT_ATOMS: atom_id res chain seq x y z
N MET A 1 20.15 41.14 -50.43
CA MET A 1 20.78 40.84 -49.13
C MET A 1 19.74 40.15 -48.27
N VAL A 2 19.76 38.82 -48.26
CA VAL A 2 18.89 37.99 -47.42
C VAL A 2 19.72 37.63 -46.20
N VAL A 3 19.37 38.18 -45.04
CA VAL A 3 20.00 37.83 -43.76
C VAL A 3 19.37 36.51 -43.32
N ALA A 4 20.11 35.42 -43.52
CA ALA A 4 19.76 34.13 -42.97
C ALA A 4 19.93 34.19 -41.45
N LEU A 5 18.81 34.21 -40.72
CA LEU A 5 18.76 33.91 -39.30
C LEU A 5 19.15 32.44 -39.14
N VAL A 6 20.41 32.20 -38.77
CA VAL A 6 20.84 30.92 -38.21
C VAL A 6 20.14 30.80 -36.85
N LEU A 7 18.98 30.14 -36.85
CA LEU A 7 18.41 29.57 -35.63
C LEU A 7 19.50 28.65 -35.05
N PRO A 8 19.98 28.88 -33.81
CA PRO A 8 20.72 27.83 -33.14
C PRO A 8 19.78 26.63 -33.10
N ALA A 9 20.24 25.50 -33.63
CA ALA A 9 19.54 24.23 -33.49
C ALA A 9 19.05 24.14 -32.05
N LEU A 10 17.73 24.07 -31.90
CA LEU A 10 17.07 23.71 -30.67
C LEU A 10 17.78 22.46 -30.16
N THR A 11 18.69 22.62 -29.20
CA THR A 11 18.95 21.60 -28.21
C THR A 11 17.59 21.36 -27.58
N LEU A 12 16.89 20.35 -28.09
CA LEU A 12 15.68 19.81 -27.49
C LEU A 12 15.95 19.77 -25.99
N ALA A 13 15.09 20.46 -25.24
CA ALA A 13 15.26 20.69 -23.82
C ALA A 13 15.60 19.37 -23.11
N VAL A 14 16.88 19.18 -22.80
CA VAL A 14 17.38 18.16 -21.87
C VAL A 14 17.09 18.67 -20.47
N HIS A 15 15.80 18.75 -20.16
CA HIS A 15 15.28 18.93 -18.80
C HIS A 15 14.06 18.00 -18.62
N TRP A 16 14.22 16.78 -19.14
CA TRP A 16 13.62 15.61 -18.53
C TRP A 16 14.49 15.34 -17.31
N GLU A 17 13.94 15.36 -16.09
CA GLU A 17 14.67 14.70 -15.02
C GLU A 17 14.68 13.23 -15.42
N ASP A 18 15.85 12.71 -15.82
CA ASP A 18 16.10 11.27 -15.91
C ASP A 18 15.41 10.60 -14.71
N PRO A 19 14.82 9.39 -14.89
CA PRO A 19 14.32 8.62 -13.75
C PRO A 19 15.35 8.71 -12.63
N PHE A 20 14.92 8.99 -11.39
CA PHE A 20 15.86 9.37 -10.33
C PHE A 20 16.78 8.18 -10.04
N ILE A 21 17.91 8.13 -10.73
CA ILE A 21 18.87 7.03 -10.71
C ILE A 21 20.07 7.46 -9.89
N LYS A 22 20.54 6.57 -9.03
CA LYS A 22 21.64 6.86 -8.12
C LYS A 22 22.40 5.58 -7.84
N SER A 23 23.73 5.65 -7.77
CA SER A 23 24.53 4.55 -7.21
C SER A 23 24.59 4.65 -5.69
N PHE A 24 24.98 3.57 -5.01
CA PHE A 24 25.25 3.64 -3.56
C PHE A 24 26.35 4.67 -3.25
N ALA A 25 27.37 4.77 -4.12
CA ALA A 25 28.48 5.70 -3.97
C ALA A 25 28.03 7.17 -4.08
N ASP A 26 27.10 7.49 -4.98
CA ASP A 26 26.54 8.83 -5.10
C ASP A 26 25.77 9.24 -3.84
N ALA A 27 24.89 8.37 -3.34
CA ALA A 27 24.15 8.62 -2.10
C ALA A 27 25.11 8.80 -0.90
N GLN A 28 26.17 7.99 -0.83
CA GLN A 28 27.21 8.12 0.19
C GLN A 28 27.94 9.45 0.09
N LYS A 29 28.34 9.87 -1.11
CA LYS A 29 29.05 11.13 -1.36
C LYS A 29 28.20 12.35 -1.02
N GLU A 30 26.92 12.36 -1.39
CA GLU A 30 25.98 13.40 -1.01
C GLU A 30 25.83 13.50 0.51
N CYS A 31 25.64 12.35 1.18
CA CYS A 31 25.50 12.31 2.63
C CYS A 31 26.78 12.72 3.38
N VAL A 32 27.96 12.44 2.83
CA VAL A 32 29.24 12.98 3.34
C VAL A 32 29.24 14.50 3.28
N GLY A 33 28.77 15.09 2.17
CA GLY A 33 28.58 16.53 2.03
C GLY A 33 27.58 17.11 3.04
N TYR A 34 26.40 16.49 3.17
CA TYR A 34 25.35 16.92 4.11
C TYR A 34 25.80 16.87 5.57
N LEU A 35 26.55 15.83 5.93
CA LEU A 35 27.04 15.60 7.29
C LEU A 35 28.40 16.24 7.55
N ARG A 36 29.01 16.87 6.54
CA ARG A 36 30.33 17.53 6.59
C ARG A 36 31.43 16.59 7.09
N LEU A 37 31.42 15.34 6.62
CA LEU A 37 32.47 14.37 6.89
C LEU A 37 33.67 14.64 5.97
N THR A 38 34.89 14.33 6.44
CA THR A 38 36.09 14.40 5.59
C THR A 38 36.29 13.11 4.81
N ASP A 39 37.03 13.18 3.71
CA ASP A 39 37.36 12.00 2.90
C ASP A 39 38.13 10.96 3.72
N GLU A 40 39.06 11.37 4.59
CA GLU A 40 39.80 10.46 5.47
C GLU A 40 38.87 9.74 6.47
N THR A 41 37.83 10.43 6.92
CA THR A 41 36.82 9.84 7.83
C THR A 41 35.99 8.80 7.10
N LEU A 42 35.61 9.06 5.84
CA LEU A 42 34.88 8.12 5.02
C LEU A 42 35.71 6.87 4.69
N GLU A 43 36.97 7.06 4.27
CA GLU A 43 37.90 5.97 3.99
C GLU A 43 38.08 5.06 5.22
N ARG A 44 38.19 5.66 6.41
CA ARG A 44 38.23 4.90 7.68
C ARG A 44 36.96 4.08 7.87
N TYR A 45 35.78 4.64 7.65
CA TYR A 45 34.54 3.88 7.79
C TYR A 45 34.47 2.69 6.85
N ILE A 46 34.79 2.89 5.56
CA ILE A 46 34.78 1.81 4.57
C ILE A 46 35.78 0.73 4.96
N LYS A 47 37.02 1.11 5.28
CA LYS A 47 38.08 0.17 5.67
C LYS A 47 37.74 -0.62 6.93
N SER A 48 37.07 0.01 7.90
CA SER A 48 36.65 -0.60 9.16
C SER A 48 35.27 -1.28 9.09
N GLY A 49 34.63 -1.33 7.91
CA GLY A 49 33.36 -2.05 7.74
C GLY A 49 32.20 -1.36 8.42
N TYR A 50 32.17 -0.03 8.34
CA TYR A 50 31.19 0.86 8.94
C TYR A 50 31.04 0.60 10.45
N PRO A 51 32.04 0.99 11.27
CA PRO A 51 32.08 0.71 12.71
C PRO A 51 30.86 1.30 13.43
N ASP A 52 30.54 0.74 14.60
CA ASP A 52 29.35 1.10 15.37
C ASP A 52 29.54 2.42 16.17
N GLU A 53 29.75 3.51 15.45
CA GLU A 53 29.96 4.87 15.97
C GLU A 53 28.81 5.80 15.56
N HIS A 54 28.51 6.81 16.38
CA HIS A 54 27.38 7.71 16.13
C HIS A 54 27.42 8.40 14.76
N SER A 55 28.59 8.85 14.33
CA SER A 55 28.81 9.49 13.03
C SER A 55 28.61 8.52 11.86
N THR A 56 29.04 7.26 11.99
CA THR A 56 28.80 6.21 10.99
C THR A 56 27.32 5.85 10.91
N ARG A 57 26.63 5.73 12.06
CA ARG A 57 25.18 5.50 12.10
C ARG A 57 24.40 6.60 11.40
N LYS A 58 24.81 7.87 11.58
CA LYS A 58 24.25 9.02 10.85
C LYS A 58 24.47 8.94 9.34
N LEU A 59 25.68 8.57 8.91
CA LEU A 59 25.99 8.40 7.49
C LEU A 59 25.09 7.33 6.87
N ILE A 60 25.01 6.15 7.48
CA ILE A 60 24.18 5.05 6.97
C ILE A 60 22.70 5.43 6.95
N HIS A 61 22.17 6.02 8.03
CA HIS A 61 20.79 6.47 8.03
C HIS A 61 20.51 7.51 6.94
N CYS A 62 21.42 8.47 6.73
CA CYS A 62 21.30 9.43 5.62
C CYS A 62 21.25 8.71 4.27
N ILE A 63 22.14 7.74 4.02
CA ILE A 63 22.18 6.99 2.76
C ILE A 63 20.85 6.27 2.53
N LEU A 64 20.35 5.51 3.51
CA LEU A 64 19.11 4.75 3.36
C LEU A 64 17.90 5.68 3.13
N VAL A 65 17.85 6.84 3.80
CA VAL A 65 16.82 7.86 3.56
C VAL A 65 16.93 8.46 2.17
N ASN A 66 18.15 8.78 1.70
CA ASN A 66 18.37 9.37 0.38
C ASN A 66 18.05 8.39 -0.77
N LEU A 67 18.21 7.09 -0.52
CA LEU A 67 17.82 6.01 -1.43
C LEU A 67 16.33 5.62 -1.32
N HIS A 68 15.55 6.29 -0.46
CA HIS A 68 14.17 5.91 -0.13
C HIS A 68 14.00 4.43 0.30
N ALA A 69 15.05 3.87 0.88
CA ALA A 69 15.12 2.50 1.39
C ALA A 69 14.84 2.42 2.90
N TRP A 70 14.48 3.53 3.54
CA TRP A 70 14.20 3.62 4.97
C TRP A 70 12.82 4.21 5.25
N ASP A 71 12.01 3.46 5.97
CA ASP A 71 10.78 3.90 6.61
C ASP A 71 10.96 3.94 8.14
N GLN A 72 10.44 4.99 8.78
CA GLN A 72 10.63 5.16 10.22
C GLN A 72 9.91 4.09 11.05
N VAL A 73 8.80 3.55 10.53
CA VAL A 73 8.00 2.54 11.22
C VAL A 73 8.55 1.15 10.89
N ASN A 74 8.54 0.81 9.61
CA ASN A 74 8.84 -0.51 9.08
C ASN A 74 10.35 -0.80 8.97
N GLY A 75 11.19 0.23 9.00
CA GLY A 75 12.64 0.10 8.87
C GLY A 75 13.07 -0.01 7.41
N ILE A 76 13.91 -1.00 7.10
CA ILE A 76 14.51 -1.13 5.78
C ILE A 76 13.54 -1.74 4.76
N THR A 77 13.44 -1.13 3.59
CA THR A 77 12.61 -1.62 2.48
C THR A 77 13.43 -2.57 1.60
N ASP A 78 13.30 -3.88 1.81
CA ASP A 78 14.13 -4.91 1.16
C ASP A 78 14.19 -4.80 -0.37
N TYR A 79 13.03 -4.71 -1.03
CA TYR A 79 12.96 -4.64 -2.49
C TYR A 79 13.55 -3.36 -3.10
N VAL A 80 13.73 -2.30 -2.29
CA VAL A 80 14.43 -1.07 -2.71
C VAL A 80 15.92 -1.16 -2.40
N PHE A 81 16.30 -1.75 -1.26
CA PHE A 81 17.69 -1.74 -0.84
C PHE A 81 18.53 -2.85 -1.49
N SER A 82 17.92 -4.00 -1.76
CA SER A 82 18.59 -5.17 -2.33
C SER A 82 19.21 -4.92 -3.71
N GLN A 83 18.64 -4.01 -4.53
CA GLN A 83 19.19 -3.67 -5.85
C GLN A 83 20.62 -3.11 -5.79
N PHE A 84 21.03 -2.56 -4.64
CA PHE A 84 22.38 -2.04 -4.42
C PHE A 84 23.40 -3.11 -4.07
N PHE A 85 23.04 -4.40 -4.15
CA PHE A 85 23.93 -5.50 -3.82
C PHE A 85 23.90 -6.63 -4.86
N ASP A 86 25.08 -7.11 -5.20
CA ASP A 86 25.29 -8.32 -6.00
C ASP A 86 25.69 -9.47 -5.09
N PRO A 87 24.80 -10.47 -4.86
CA PRO A 87 25.19 -11.69 -4.18
C PRO A 87 26.25 -12.45 -4.99
N ALA A 88 27.08 -13.25 -4.31
CA ALA A 88 27.96 -14.15 -5.03
C ALA A 88 27.12 -15.14 -5.87
N PRO A 89 27.49 -15.46 -7.13
CA PRO A 89 26.67 -16.30 -8.01
C PRO A 89 26.31 -17.68 -7.45
N SER A 90 27.11 -18.21 -6.51
CA SER A 90 26.89 -19.49 -5.84
C SER A 90 26.16 -19.38 -4.49
N ASP A 91 25.82 -18.18 -4.03
CA ASP A 91 25.26 -17.94 -2.71
C ASP A 91 23.73 -17.80 -2.76
N SER A 92 23.05 -18.94 -2.65
CA SER A 92 21.59 -19.00 -2.59
C SER A 92 21.01 -18.72 -1.20
N CYS A 93 21.85 -18.58 -0.16
CA CYS A 93 21.42 -18.40 1.24
C CYS A 93 21.53 -16.95 1.70
N ASN A 94 21.86 -16.01 0.82
CA ASN A 94 22.09 -14.61 1.14
C ASN A 94 20.84 -13.92 1.73
N LYS A 95 19.67 -14.14 1.12
CA LYS A 95 18.38 -13.60 1.59
C LYS A 95 18.04 -14.10 3.00
N ASN A 96 17.97 -15.41 3.19
CA ASN A 96 17.61 -16.02 4.48
C ASN A 96 18.56 -15.58 5.62
N ARG A 97 19.87 -15.50 5.37
CA ARG A 97 20.84 -15.03 6.39
C ARG A 97 20.70 -13.54 6.70
N THR A 98 20.34 -12.73 5.70
CA THR A 98 20.06 -11.31 5.90
C THR A 98 18.81 -11.14 6.75
N GLU A 99 17.73 -11.88 6.45
CA GLU A 99 16.49 -11.89 7.24
C GLU A 99 16.71 -12.36 8.69
N GLU A 100 17.45 -13.45 8.88
CA GLU A 100 17.83 -13.95 10.21
C GLU A 100 18.61 -12.88 10.99
N CYS A 101 19.60 -12.25 10.35
CA CYS A 101 20.35 -11.15 10.96
C CYS A 101 19.44 -9.98 11.37
N LEU A 102 18.49 -9.57 10.51
CA LEU A 102 17.54 -8.50 10.81
C LEU A 102 16.66 -8.87 12.01
N CYS A 103 16.16 -10.10 12.06
CA CYS A 103 15.34 -10.59 13.17
C CYS A 103 16.12 -10.59 14.49
N GLU A 104 17.36 -11.05 14.49
CA GLU A 104 18.16 -11.18 15.71
C GLU A 104 18.70 -9.83 16.22
N ASN A 105 19.13 -8.97 15.30
CA ASN A 105 19.94 -7.79 15.61
C ASN A 105 19.19 -6.47 15.48
N VAL A 106 18.08 -6.41 14.74
CA VAL A 106 17.31 -5.17 14.52
C VAL A 106 15.97 -5.21 15.24
N ALA A 107 15.26 -6.34 15.26
CA ALA A 107 13.90 -6.42 15.82
C ALA A 107 13.83 -6.06 17.32
N ARG A 108 14.93 -6.23 18.06
CA ARG A 108 15.02 -5.89 19.50
C ARG A 108 15.46 -4.45 19.76
N ILE A 109 15.87 -3.72 18.73
CA ILE A 109 16.27 -2.31 18.88
C ILE A 109 15.00 -1.45 18.93
N PRO A 110 14.84 -0.56 19.93
CA PRO A 110 13.68 0.31 20.04
C PRO A 110 13.42 1.11 18.77
N LEU A 111 12.14 1.28 18.39
CA LEU A 111 11.74 2.00 17.17
C LEU A 111 12.35 3.41 17.10
N HIS A 112 12.48 4.11 18.23
CA HIS A 112 13.04 5.46 18.27
C HIS A 112 14.57 5.52 18.05
N GLU A 113 15.31 4.41 18.16
CA GLU A 113 16.74 4.35 17.88
C GLU A 113 17.01 4.21 16.36
N GLN A 114 16.41 5.10 15.55
CA GLN A 114 16.42 5.05 14.07
C GLN A 114 17.83 4.91 13.49
N LEU A 115 18.80 5.68 14.00
CA LEU A 115 20.20 5.62 13.54
C LEU A 115 20.83 4.24 13.77
N LYS A 116 20.52 3.61 14.90
CA LYS A 116 21.08 2.29 15.26
C LYS A 116 20.34 1.18 14.52
N ARG A 117 19.02 1.28 14.36
CA ARG A 117 18.23 0.36 13.53
C ARG A 117 18.74 0.39 12.09
N ALA A 118 18.88 1.58 11.49
CA ALA A 118 19.39 1.76 10.14
C ALA A 118 20.79 1.18 9.96
N HIS A 119 21.71 1.49 10.88
CA HIS A 119 23.06 0.96 10.87
C HIS A 119 23.09 -0.57 10.97
N ARG A 120 22.30 -1.16 11.88
CA ARG A 120 22.26 -2.61 12.06
C ARG A 120 21.57 -3.32 10.89
N SER A 121 20.52 -2.73 10.33
CA SER A 121 19.91 -3.21 9.08
C SER A 121 20.93 -3.21 7.94
N PHE A 122 21.61 -2.09 7.71
CA PHE A 122 22.67 -1.99 6.71
C PHE A 122 23.74 -3.06 6.89
N LEU A 123 24.23 -3.25 8.12
CA LEU A 123 25.25 -4.28 8.39
C LEU A 123 24.74 -5.70 8.11
N CYS A 124 23.44 -5.98 8.26
CA CYS A 124 22.89 -7.27 7.86
C CYS A 124 23.01 -7.49 6.35
N TYR A 125 22.69 -6.49 5.53
CA TYR A 125 22.86 -6.59 4.07
C TYR A 125 24.34 -6.61 3.67
N TYR A 126 25.12 -5.67 4.19
CA TYR A 126 26.54 -5.51 3.89
C TYR A 126 27.38 -6.76 4.21
N ARG A 127 26.96 -7.56 5.18
CA ARG A 127 27.68 -8.78 5.62
C ARG A 127 27.09 -10.08 5.12
N ASN A 128 25.80 -10.13 4.77
CA ASN A 128 25.12 -11.39 4.46
C ASN A 128 24.45 -11.40 3.09
N PHE A 129 24.17 -10.25 2.47
CA PHE A 129 23.40 -10.17 1.23
C PHE A 129 24.28 -10.22 -0.02
N GLY A 130 25.38 -9.46 -0.06
CA GLY A 130 26.22 -9.34 -1.27
C GLY A 130 27.31 -8.27 -1.21
N ASN A 131 28.03 -8.12 -2.31
CA ASN A 131 28.91 -6.97 -2.54
C ASN A 131 28.07 -5.76 -2.98
N ILE A 132 28.46 -4.54 -2.61
CA ILE A 132 27.80 -3.33 -3.11
C ILE A 132 27.96 -3.27 -4.63
N ASN A 133 26.84 -3.07 -5.32
CA ASN A 133 26.77 -2.86 -6.75
C ASN A 133 27.13 -1.39 -7.07
N GLU A 134 28.11 -1.16 -7.93
CA GLU A 134 28.60 0.19 -8.29
C GLU A 134 27.71 0.91 -9.33
N GLY A 135 26.74 0.19 -9.92
CA GLY A 135 25.83 0.71 -10.93
C GLY A 135 24.82 1.72 -10.39
N ASN A 136 24.20 2.44 -11.33
CA ASN A 136 23.09 3.33 -11.05
C ASN A 136 21.79 2.54 -10.99
N HIS A 137 21.03 2.78 -9.93
CA HIS A 137 19.78 2.10 -9.65
C HIS A 137 18.64 3.09 -9.49
N PHE A 138 17.43 2.66 -9.82
CA PHE A 138 16.25 3.50 -9.71
C PHE A 138 15.86 3.73 -8.26
N ILE A 139 15.62 4.98 -7.91
CA ILE A 139 15.13 5.39 -6.59
C ILE A 139 13.63 5.64 -6.70
N PRO A 140 12.79 4.93 -5.91
CA PRO A 140 11.36 5.03 -6.03
C PRO A 140 10.85 6.43 -5.68
N TYR A 141 9.88 6.93 -6.44
CA TYR A 141 9.29 8.24 -6.21
C TYR A 141 8.45 8.25 -4.92
N SER A 142 8.55 9.35 -4.16
CA SER A 142 7.64 9.61 -3.04
C SER A 142 6.21 9.79 -3.53
N ASN A 143 5.22 9.58 -2.65
CA ASN A 143 3.81 9.82 -2.99
C ASN A 143 3.54 11.26 -3.47
N ALA A 144 4.26 12.25 -2.93
CA ALA A 144 4.13 13.64 -3.35
C ALA A 144 4.66 13.83 -4.77
N THR A 145 5.82 13.24 -5.08
CA THR A 145 6.45 13.27 -6.40
C THR A 145 5.59 12.53 -7.44
N GLN A 146 5.05 11.36 -7.12
CA GLN A 146 4.12 10.65 -8.00
C GLN A 146 2.87 11.49 -8.32
N LYS A 147 2.25 12.10 -7.30
CA LYS A 147 1.10 13.01 -7.49
C LYS A 147 1.46 14.19 -8.38
N GLN A 148 2.69 14.71 -8.24
CA GLN A 148 3.18 15.79 -9.08
C GLN A 148 3.33 15.35 -10.55
N HIS A 149 3.94 14.18 -10.81
CA HIS A 149 4.01 13.62 -12.16
C HIS A 149 2.64 13.36 -12.79
N TYR A 150 1.66 12.91 -12.00
CA TYR A 150 0.27 12.79 -12.48
C TYR A 150 -0.32 14.14 -12.86
N LYS A 151 -0.21 15.16 -12.00
CA LYS A 151 -0.72 16.52 -12.30
C LYS A 151 -0.10 17.09 -13.57
N GLU A 152 1.21 16.98 -13.72
CA GLU A 152 1.91 17.41 -14.92
C GLU A 152 1.46 16.65 -16.16
N SER A 153 1.22 15.33 -16.04
CA SER A 153 0.70 14.52 -17.15
C SER A 153 -0.72 14.96 -17.53
N PHE A 154 -1.55 15.35 -16.56
CA PHE A 154 -2.88 15.92 -16.80
C PHE A 154 -2.79 17.25 -17.55
N GLU A 155 -1.87 18.13 -17.14
CA GLU A 155 -1.65 19.43 -17.77
C GLU A 155 -1.09 19.29 -19.20
N ILE A 156 -0.15 18.36 -19.42
CA ILE A 156 0.41 18.07 -20.75
C ILE A 156 -0.65 17.55 -21.72
N GLN A 157 -1.54 16.68 -21.23
CA GLN A 157 -2.61 16.09 -22.03
C GLN A 157 -3.90 16.93 -22.06
N ASP A 158 -3.86 18.15 -21.53
CA ASP A 158 -5.01 19.08 -21.44
C ASP A 158 -6.27 18.40 -20.88
N VAL A 159 -6.10 17.60 -19.81
CA VAL A 159 -7.20 16.85 -19.19
C VAL A 159 -8.15 17.83 -18.53
N THR A 160 -9.34 17.95 -19.10
CA THR A 160 -10.36 18.90 -18.61
C THR A 160 -10.80 18.58 -17.18
N ARG A 161 -11.26 19.60 -16.46
CA ARG A 161 -11.84 19.45 -15.11
C ARG A 161 -12.98 18.44 -15.05
N THR A 162 -13.79 18.33 -16.10
CA THR A 162 -14.89 17.36 -16.19
C THR A 162 -14.36 15.93 -16.20
N VAL A 163 -13.29 15.65 -16.95
CA VAL A 163 -12.65 14.33 -16.98
C VAL A 163 -11.98 14.03 -15.63
N LEU A 164 -11.32 15.01 -15.02
CA LEU A 164 -10.73 14.85 -13.68
C LEU A 164 -11.79 14.56 -12.60
N GLN A 165 -13.00 15.13 -12.73
CA GLN A 165 -14.13 14.79 -11.85
C GLN A 165 -14.59 13.35 -12.06
N GLN A 166 -14.75 12.91 -13.31
CA GLN A 166 -15.09 11.52 -13.64
C GLN A 166 -14.05 10.52 -13.08
N TRP A 167 -12.77 10.87 -13.19
CA TRP A 167 -11.68 10.07 -12.62
C TRP A 167 -11.70 10.04 -11.10
N ALA A 168 -12.01 11.17 -10.44
CA ALA A 168 -12.19 11.22 -9.00
C ALA A 168 -13.38 10.35 -8.53
N ASP A 169 -14.38 10.15 -9.40
CA ASP A 169 -15.52 9.26 -9.18
C ASP A 169 -15.22 7.78 -9.52
N GLY A 170 -13.96 7.47 -9.89
CA GLY A 170 -13.44 6.11 -10.09
C GLY A 170 -13.60 5.52 -11.50
N ASP A 171 -14.02 6.31 -12.49
CA ASP A 171 -14.10 5.88 -13.90
C ASP A 171 -12.85 6.29 -14.69
N ILE A 172 -11.74 5.58 -14.50
CA ILE A 172 -10.42 5.99 -14.98
C ILE A 172 -9.98 5.19 -16.21
N VAL A 173 -9.89 3.86 -16.08
CA VAL A 173 -9.09 3.01 -16.98
C VAL A 173 -9.70 2.83 -18.38
N ASP A 174 -11.02 3.01 -18.53
CA ASP A 174 -11.74 2.78 -19.79
C ASP A 174 -12.04 4.06 -20.57
N THR A 175 -11.50 5.21 -20.14
CA THR A 175 -11.65 6.47 -20.90
C THR A 175 -10.59 6.60 -22.00
N PRO A 176 -10.91 7.20 -23.16
CA PRO A 176 -9.93 7.49 -24.20
C PRO A 176 -8.73 8.33 -23.70
N GLN A 177 -9.00 9.26 -22.77
CA GLN A 177 -8.01 10.18 -22.21
C GLN A 177 -7.02 9.48 -21.26
N PHE A 178 -7.39 8.33 -20.70
CA PHE A 178 -6.50 7.56 -19.83
C PHE A 178 -5.26 7.08 -20.57
N SER A 179 -5.41 6.58 -21.79
CA SER A 179 -4.28 5.98 -22.53
C SER A 179 -3.16 7.02 -22.76
N GLU A 180 -3.52 8.21 -23.24
CA GLU A 180 -2.57 9.30 -23.49
C GLU A 180 -1.91 9.81 -22.20
N THR A 181 -2.72 9.99 -21.16
CA THR A 181 -2.26 10.48 -19.86
C THR A 181 -1.35 9.47 -19.19
N PHE A 182 -1.73 8.20 -19.22
CA PHE A 182 -0.96 7.12 -18.63
C PHE A 182 0.35 6.90 -19.38
N PHE A 183 0.34 6.91 -20.72
CA PHE A 183 1.54 6.88 -21.55
C PHE A 183 2.51 8.01 -21.20
N THR A 184 1.99 9.24 -21.06
CA THR A 184 2.78 10.41 -20.66
C THR A 184 3.41 10.19 -19.28
N PHE A 185 2.62 9.73 -18.32
CA PHE A 185 3.08 9.45 -16.96
C PHE A 185 4.21 8.40 -16.95
N VAL A 186 3.98 7.21 -17.51
CA VAL A 186 4.95 6.10 -17.43
C VAL A 186 6.24 6.38 -18.20
N THR A 187 6.17 7.19 -19.25
CA THR A 187 7.34 7.64 -20.00
C THR A 187 8.15 8.65 -19.18
N ARG A 188 7.46 9.63 -18.56
CA ARG A 188 8.11 10.68 -17.73
C ARG A 188 8.76 10.10 -16.47
N THR A 189 8.18 9.05 -15.89
CA THR A 189 8.74 8.38 -14.72
C THR A 189 9.82 7.35 -15.07
N GLY A 190 10.10 7.14 -16.37
CA GLY A 190 11.05 6.14 -16.83
C GLY A 190 10.63 4.69 -16.56
N PHE A 191 9.34 4.44 -16.33
CA PHE A 191 8.77 3.09 -16.26
C PHE A 191 8.51 2.47 -17.62
N TYR A 192 8.47 3.28 -18.67
CA TYR A 192 8.23 2.84 -20.03
C TYR A 192 9.22 3.48 -21.00
N ASN A 193 9.67 2.70 -21.98
CA ASN A 193 10.42 3.16 -23.13
C ASN A 193 9.80 2.60 -24.42
N PRO A 194 9.57 3.43 -25.46
CA PRO A 194 8.98 2.96 -26.72
C PRO A 194 9.74 1.82 -27.43
N ASP A 195 11.06 1.73 -27.25
CA ASP A 195 11.93 0.76 -27.93
C ASP A 195 11.90 -0.62 -27.26
N TRP A 196 11.83 -0.66 -25.93
CA TRP A 196 11.98 -1.90 -25.17
C TRP A 196 10.84 -2.23 -24.21
N GLY A 197 9.85 -1.36 -24.02
CA GLY A 197 8.64 -1.64 -23.25
C GLY A 197 8.70 -1.13 -21.81
N PHE A 198 7.97 -1.81 -20.91
CA PHE A 198 7.99 -1.49 -19.48
C PHE A 198 9.28 -1.97 -18.80
N ASP A 199 9.84 -1.13 -17.93
CA ASP A 199 10.89 -1.52 -17.00
C ASP A 199 10.25 -2.14 -15.75
N LEU A 200 9.91 -3.42 -15.83
CA LEU A 200 9.20 -4.14 -14.76
C LEU A 200 9.97 -4.13 -13.43
N ASP A 201 11.30 -4.10 -13.49
CA ASP A 201 12.14 -4.05 -12.29
C ASP A 201 11.99 -2.68 -11.61
N ARG A 202 11.92 -1.56 -12.35
CA ARG A 202 11.60 -0.24 -11.78
C ARG A 202 10.18 -0.15 -11.22
N VAL A 203 9.21 -0.71 -11.93
CA VAL A 203 7.82 -0.71 -11.44
C VAL A 203 7.72 -1.55 -10.15
N TYR A 204 8.45 -2.66 -10.05
CA TYR A 204 8.58 -3.41 -8.80
C TYR A 204 9.25 -2.61 -7.69
N VAL A 205 10.37 -1.94 -7.96
CA VAL A 205 11.05 -1.08 -6.97
C VAL A 205 10.14 0.07 -6.51
N GLN A 206 9.28 0.60 -7.38
CA GLN A 206 8.30 1.62 -7.02
C GLN A 206 7.17 1.12 -6.13
N THR A 207 6.69 -0.11 -6.35
CA THR A 207 5.42 -0.61 -5.78
C THR A 207 5.60 -1.66 -4.69
N GLY A 208 6.70 -2.40 -4.71
CA GLY A 208 6.93 -3.59 -3.91
C GLY A 208 6.12 -4.83 -4.34
N ASN A 209 5.36 -4.76 -5.43
CA ASN A 209 4.50 -5.85 -5.86
C ASN A 209 5.29 -6.90 -6.66
N SER A 210 5.62 -8.03 -6.01
CA SER A 210 6.40 -9.11 -6.62
C SER A 210 5.71 -9.78 -7.82
N ALA A 211 4.39 -9.63 -7.99
CA ALA A 211 3.68 -10.14 -9.17
C ALA A 211 4.19 -9.51 -10.48
N ILE A 212 4.75 -8.31 -10.42
CA ILE A 212 5.23 -7.55 -11.58
C ILE A 212 6.46 -8.18 -12.23
N ILE A 213 7.35 -8.79 -11.44
CA ILE A 213 8.64 -9.32 -11.92
C ILE A 213 8.61 -10.82 -12.25
N THR A 214 7.43 -11.42 -12.25
CA THR A 214 7.21 -12.85 -12.57
C THR A 214 7.46 -13.14 -14.05
N GLU A 215 7.71 -14.40 -14.38
CA GLU A 215 7.88 -14.84 -15.77
C GLU A 215 6.55 -14.74 -16.54
N GLU A 216 5.43 -14.91 -15.84
CA GLU A 216 4.08 -14.73 -16.35
C GLU A 216 3.86 -13.28 -16.80
N THR A 217 4.19 -12.30 -15.97
CA THR A 217 4.07 -10.88 -16.32
C THR A 217 5.01 -10.50 -17.47
N ARG A 218 6.25 -11.01 -17.47
CA ARG A 218 7.22 -10.81 -18.57
C ARG A 218 6.70 -11.40 -19.89
N SER A 219 6.10 -12.60 -19.83
CA SER A 219 5.50 -13.25 -20.98
C SER A 219 4.24 -12.52 -21.50
N CYS A 220 3.44 -11.97 -20.58
CA CYS A 220 2.29 -11.13 -20.92
C CYS A 220 2.73 -9.86 -21.67
N GLU A 221 3.70 -9.11 -21.13
CA GLU A 221 4.24 -7.90 -21.77
C GLU A 221 4.77 -8.21 -23.17
N ALA A 222 5.56 -9.28 -23.31
CA ALA A 222 6.10 -9.71 -24.60
C ALA A 222 5.01 -10.08 -25.62
N SER A 223 3.88 -10.60 -25.14
CA SER A 223 2.72 -10.95 -25.98
C SER A 223 1.95 -9.70 -26.43
N VAL A 224 1.66 -8.78 -25.50
CA VAL A 224 1.02 -7.48 -25.80
C VAL A 224 1.87 -6.69 -26.78
N ARG A 225 3.19 -6.66 -26.61
CA ARG A 225 4.12 -5.97 -27.51
C ARG A 225 4.10 -6.51 -28.94
N LYS A 226 3.87 -7.82 -29.12
CA LYS A 226 3.68 -8.43 -30.45
C LYS A 226 2.33 -8.09 -31.06
N GLN A 227 1.30 -7.94 -30.22
CA GLN A 227 -0.07 -7.71 -30.66
C GLN A 227 -0.37 -6.23 -30.98
N TYR A 228 0.21 -5.30 -30.22
CA TYR A 228 -0.06 -3.86 -30.34
C TYR A 228 1.21 -3.11 -30.72
N CYS A 229 1.24 -2.55 -31.94
CA CYS A 229 2.43 -1.90 -32.49
C CYS A 229 2.51 -0.40 -32.23
N GLU A 230 1.46 0.24 -31.71
CA GLU A 230 1.37 1.71 -31.60
C GLU A 230 1.12 2.18 -30.16
N GLU A 231 1.77 3.29 -29.80
CA GLU A 231 1.49 4.03 -28.57
C GLU A 231 0.38 5.08 -28.80
N PRO A 232 -0.43 5.40 -27.78
CA PRO A 232 -0.38 4.91 -26.38
C PRO A 232 -1.10 3.57 -26.15
N LYS A 233 -1.66 2.98 -27.21
CA LYS A 233 -2.53 1.81 -27.10
C LYS A 233 -1.81 0.60 -26.50
N ARG A 234 -0.57 0.34 -26.92
CA ARG A 234 0.24 -0.75 -26.37
C ARG A 234 0.40 -0.60 -24.86
N VAL A 235 0.82 0.58 -24.39
CA VAL A 235 0.98 0.88 -22.96
C VAL A 235 -0.30 0.68 -22.15
N ALA A 236 -1.43 1.19 -22.66
CA ALA A 236 -2.72 1.01 -21.98
C ALA A 236 -3.13 -0.47 -21.91
N GLN A 237 -2.86 -1.25 -22.96
CA GLN A 237 -3.15 -2.69 -22.96
C GLN A 237 -2.20 -3.47 -22.08
N THR A 238 -0.91 -3.14 -22.04
CA THR A 238 0.04 -3.77 -21.10
C THR A 238 -0.39 -3.50 -19.66
N PHE A 239 -0.82 -2.27 -19.35
CA PHE A 239 -1.39 -2.00 -18.04
C PHE A 239 -2.62 -2.86 -17.77
N LYS A 240 -3.65 -2.81 -18.63
CA LYS A 240 -4.89 -3.55 -18.40
C LYS A 240 -4.74 -5.07 -18.32
N GLN A 241 -3.82 -5.65 -19.10
CA GLN A 241 -3.70 -7.09 -19.26
C GLN A 241 -2.58 -7.70 -18.39
N CYS A 242 -1.58 -6.91 -17.99
CA CYS A 242 -0.38 -7.44 -17.36
C CYS A 242 0.01 -6.75 -16.04
N LEU A 243 -0.33 -5.46 -15.82
CA LEU A 243 0.21 -4.68 -14.69
C LEU A 243 -0.85 -4.08 -13.76
N LYS A 244 -2.09 -3.94 -14.22
CA LYS A 244 -3.19 -3.49 -13.40
C LYS A 244 -3.41 -4.59 -12.37
N ASP A 245 -3.32 -4.22 -11.10
CA ASP A 245 -3.79 -5.05 -10.00
C ASP A 245 -5.26 -5.36 -10.27
N ASN A 246 -5.51 -6.53 -10.85
CA ASN A 246 -6.83 -6.95 -11.25
C ASN A 246 -7.26 -8.11 -10.34
N GLU A 247 -8.27 -7.79 -9.53
CA GLU A 247 -9.53 -8.54 -9.47
C GLU A 247 -9.42 -10.07 -9.46
N CYS A 248 -8.54 -10.65 -8.61
CA CYS A 248 -8.49 -12.07 -8.18
C CYS A 248 -8.35 -13.16 -9.26
N ALA A 249 -9.14 -13.13 -10.33
CA ALA A 249 -9.00 -13.95 -11.52
C ALA A 249 -7.64 -13.74 -12.19
N GLU A 250 -7.18 -12.49 -12.27
CA GLU A 250 -5.88 -12.20 -12.91
C GLU A 250 -4.70 -12.57 -12.01
N TYR A 251 -4.82 -12.43 -10.68
CA TYR A 251 -3.84 -13.00 -9.73
C TYR A 251 -3.66 -14.52 -9.89
N GLN A 252 -4.69 -15.21 -10.39
CA GLN A 252 -4.72 -16.65 -10.60
C GLN A 252 -4.54 -17.05 -12.07
N GLY A 253 -4.29 -16.09 -12.98
CA GLY A 253 -4.15 -16.35 -14.42
C GLY A 253 -5.42 -16.90 -15.10
N ILE A 254 -6.60 -16.60 -14.55
CA ILE A 254 -7.90 -17.03 -15.05
C ILE A 254 -8.40 -16.02 -16.09
N SER A 255 -8.65 -16.47 -17.33
CA SER A 255 -9.14 -15.59 -18.39
C SER A 255 -10.56 -15.10 -18.14
N ASN A 256 -10.92 -13.95 -18.73
CA ASN A 256 -12.29 -13.39 -18.62
C ASN A 256 -13.36 -14.37 -19.13
N GLU A 257 -13.09 -15.12 -20.22
CA GLU A 257 -14.02 -16.13 -20.72
C GLU A 257 -14.26 -17.26 -19.70
N THR A 258 -13.23 -17.59 -18.92
CA THR A 258 -13.29 -18.61 -17.86
C THR A 258 -14.07 -18.10 -16.66
N VAL A 259 -13.91 -16.82 -16.29
CA VAL A 259 -14.72 -16.17 -15.24
C VAL A 259 -16.20 -16.15 -15.63
N GLU A 260 -16.52 -15.77 -16.87
CA GLU A 260 -17.89 -15.83 -17.39
C GLU A 260 -18.45 -17.25 -17.41
N LEU A 261 -17.62 -18.24 -17.72
CA LEU A 261 -18.00 -19.65 -17.66
C LEU A 261 -18.29 -20.10 -16.23
N TYR A 262 -17.49 -19.69 -15.24
CA TYR A 262 -17.77 -19.96 -13.83
C TYR A 262 -19.09 -19.33 -13.40
N ALA A 263 -19.34 -18.07 -13.74
CA ALA A 263 -20.60 -17.40 -13.42
C ALA A 263 -21.81 -18.11 -14.08
N ARG A 264 -21.71 -18.47 -15.37
CA ARG A 264 -22.77 -19.22 -16.08
C ARG A 264 -23.04 -20.59 -15.48
N ASN A 265 -22.00 -21.25 -14.96
CA ASN A 265 -22.10 -22.57 -14.34
C ASN A 265 -22.37 -22.51 -12.83
N GLY A 266 -22.69 -21.32 -12.29
CA GLY A 266 -23.04 -21.15 -10.88
C GLY A 266 -21.88 -21.42 -9.92
N TYR A 267 -20.66 -21.05 -10.31
CA TYR A 267 -19.41 -21.20 -9.58
C TYR A 267 -19.15 -22.66 -9.15
N PRO A 268 -18.72 -23.54 -10.09
CA PRO A 268 -18.58 -24.97 -9.82
C PRO A 268 -17.56 -25.25 -8.72
N ASP A 269 -17.84 -26.25 -7.88
CA ASP A 269 -17.02 -26.55 -6.71
C ASP A 269 -15.69 -27.22 -7.09
N ASN A 270 -14.63 -26.43 -7.18
CA ASN A 270 -13.25 -26.88 -7.34
C ASN A 270 -12.28 -25.89 -6.70
N SER A 271 -11.03 -26.31 -6.49
CA SER A 271 -10.02 -25.51 -5.79
C SER A 271 -9.80 -24.12 -6.40
N CYS A 272 -9.70 -24.01 -7.73
CA CYS A 272 -9.50 -22.73 -8.42
C CYS A 272 -10.67 -21.76 -8.17
N VAL A 273 -11.91 -22.26 -8.20
CA VAL A 273 -13.09 -21.42 -7.94
C VAL A 273 -13.21 -21.04 -6.47
N ARG A 274 -12.86 -21.94 -5.54
CA ARG A 274 -12.84 -21.63 -4.09
C ARG A 274 -11.85 -20.53 -3.78
N GLU A 275 -10.63 -20.64 -4.33
CA GLU A 275 -9.57 -19.66 -4.15
C GLU A 275 -9.96 -18.30 -4.77
N LEU A 276 -10.50 -18.30 -5.99
CA LEU A 276 -11.02 -17.10 -6.66
C LEU A 276 -12.09 -16.41 -5.81
N VAL A 277 -13.08 -17.16 -5.34
CA VAL A 277 -14.17 -16.62 -4.51
C VAL A 277 -13.65 -16.08 -3.19
N HIS A 278 -12.74 -16.80 -2.53
CA HIS A 278 -12.10 -16.36 -1.29
C HIS A 278 -11.38 -15.02 -1.49
N CYS A 279 -10.58 -14.90 -2.55
CA CYS A 279 -9.93 -13.64 -2.90
C CYS A 279 -10.96 -12.53 -3.13
N ILE A 280 -12.02 -12.78 -3.92
CA ILE A 280 -13.05 -11.76 -4.22
C ILE A 280 -13.67 -11.23 -2.93
N VAL A 281 -14.16 -12.12 -2.06
CA VAL A 281 -14.82 -11.71 -0.81
C VAL A 281 -13.85 -11.07 0.18
N PHE A 282 -12.57 -11.44 0.16
CA PHE A 282 -11.54 -10.78 0.94
C PHE A 282 -11.24 -9.36 0.42
N THR A 283 -11.09 -9.19 -0.89
CA THR A 283 -10.77 -7.90 -1.54
C THR A 283 -11.88 -6.88 -1.33
N VAL A 284 -13.15 -7.30 -1.37
CA VAL A 284 -14.27 -6.40 -1.04
C VAL A 284 -14.52 -6.26 0.46
N ASN A 285 -13.61 -6.78 1.30
CA ASN A 285 -13.68 -6.79 2.76
C ASN A 285 -14.99 -7.38 3.30
N ALA A 286 -15.58 -8.31 2.56
CA ALA A 286 -16.71 -9.12 3.00
C ALA A 286 -16.28 -10.33 3.81
N TRP A 287 -14.99 -10.67 3.85
CA TRP A 287 -14.44 -11.80 4.59
C TRP A 287 -13.49 -11.34 5.69
N ASN A 288 -13.63 -11.93 6.87
CA ASN A 288 -12.71 -11.77 7.98
C ASN A 288 -12.14 -13.14 8.37
N GLU A 289 -10.82 -13.28 8.43
CA GLU A 289 -10.16 -14.56 8.72
C GLU A 289 -10.53 -15.17 10.09
N VAL A 290 -11.02 -14.36 11.03
CA VAL A 290 -11.42 -14.79 12.37
C VAL A 290 -12.92 -15.04 12.45
N SER A 291 -13.74 -14.08 12.03
CA SER A 291 -15.20 -14.14 12.17
C SER A 291 -15.93 -14.71 10.94
N GLY A 292 -15.26 -14.86 9.81
CA GLY A 292 -15.83 -15.31 8.53
C GLY A 292 -16.55 -14.20 7.77
N ILE A 293 -17.61 -14.57 7.05
CA ILE A 293 -18.35 -13.65 6.18
C ILE A 293 -19.03 -12.51 6.97
N GLN A 294 -18.94 -11.30 6.45
CA GLN A 294 -19.50 -10.08 6.99
C GLN A 294 -20.80 -9.73 6.26
N ASP A 295 -21.94 -10.13 6.84
CA ASP A 295 -23.28 -9.96 6.25
C ASP A 295 -23.57 -8.51 5.79
N HIS A 296 -23.22 -7.54 6.63
CA HIS A 296 -23.39 -6.11 6.37
C HIS A 296 -22.58 -5.57 5.18
N VAL A 297 -21.59 -6.33 4.70
CA VAL A 297 -20.76 -5.97 3.54
C VAL A 297 -21.19 -6.75 2.31
N ILE A 298 -21.32 -8.08 2.41
CA ILE A 298 -21.62 -8.95 1.27
C ILE A 298 -23.03 -8.72 0.72
N SER A 299 -24.01 -8.41 1.58
CA SER A 299 -25.42 -8.25 1.21
C SER A 299 -25.66 -7.13 0.20
N GLN A 300 -24.87 -6.06 0.22
CA GLN A 300 -25.04 -4.91 -0.68
C GLN A 300 -24.80 -5.26 -2.16
N PHE A 301 -24.12 -6.37 -2.42
CA PHE A 301 -23.82 -6.87 -3.76
C PHE A 301 -24.96 -7.71 -4.33
N PHE A 302 -26.07 -7.87 -3.61
CA PHE A 302 -27.21 -8.68 -4.03
C PHE A 302 -28.52 -7.89 -3.93
N ASN A 303 -29.37 -8.04 -4.94
CA ASN A 303 -30.75 -7.56 -4.93
C ASN A 303 -31.72 -8.74 -4.83
N PRO A 304 -32.46 -8.89 -3.71
CA PRO A 304 -33.47 -9.92 -3.57
C PRO A 304 -34.62 -9.69 -4.58
N ALA A 305 -35.32 -10.77 -4.94
CA ALA A 305 -36.53 -10.64 -5.75
C ALA A 305 -37.59 -9.83 -4.97
N PRO A 306 -38.34 -8.89 -5.59
CA PRO A 306 -39.26 -8.01 -4.88
C PRO A 306 -40.34 -8.70 -4.04
N SER A 307 -40.71 -9.94 -4.39
CA SER A 307 -41.71 -10.75 -3.68
C SER A 307 -41.10 -11.73 -2.66
N ASP A 308 -39.78 -11.84 -2.57
CA ASP A 308 -39.13 -12.77 -1.66
C ASP A 308 -38.81 -12.07 -0.34
N SER A 309 -39.53 -12.45 0.72
CA SER A 309 -39.29 -11.97 2.09
C SER A 309 -38.46 -12.94 2.93
N SER A 310 -38.16 -14.13 2.41
CA SER A 310 -37.54 -15.25 3.13
C SER A 310 -36.04 -15.42 2.85
N TYR A 311 -35.51 -14.65 1.90
CA TYR A 311 -34.13 -14.76 1.42
C TYR A 311 -33.08 -14.67 2.54
N GLN A 312 -33.29 -13.80 3.54
CA GLN A 312 -32.37 -13.64 4.68
C GLN A 312 -32.35 -14.88 5.56
N ASP A 313 -33.51 -15.43 5.88
CA ASP A 313 -33.63 -16.62 6.74
C ASP A 313 -33.02 -17.84 6.04
N ARG A 314 -33.34 -18.05 4.76
CA ARG A 314 -32.72 -19.14 3.95
C ARG A 314 -31.21 -19.00 3.86
N THR A 315 -30.70 -17.78 3.71
CA THR A 315 -29.24 -17.54 3.68
C THR A 315 -28.60 -17.89 5.02
N LYS A 316 -29.21 -17.48 6.14
CA LYS A 316 -28.72 -17.82 7.49
C LYS A 316 -28.74 -19.32 7.77
N ASP A 317 -29.81 -20.00 7.38
CA ASP A 317 -29.91 -21.45 7.55
C ASP A 317 -28.86 -22.18 6.70
N CYS A 318 -28.66 -21.74 5.45
CA CYS A 318 -27.58 -22.24 4.59
C CYS A 318 -26.20 -22.05 5.23
N LEU A 319 -25.89 -20.88 5.81
CA LEU A 319 -24.61 -20.63 6.47
C LEU A 319 -24.40 -21.59 7.66
N ARG A 320 -25.42 -21.79 8.49
CA ARG A 320 -25.35 -22.73 9.64
C ARG A 320 -25.12 -24.17 9.20
N GLU A 321 -25.79 -24.59 8.13
CA GLU A 321 -25.72 -25.99 7.66
C GLU A 321 -24.42 -26.30 6.89
N THR A 322 -23.90 -25.33 6.14
CA THR A 322 -22.81 -25.56 5.18
C THR A 322 -21.46 -24.95 5.58
N VAL A 323 -21.45 -23.93 6.44
CA VAL A 323 -20.22 -23.20 6.81
C VAL A 323 -19.80 -23.49 8.25
N ASP A 324 -20.73 -23.54 9.20
CA ASP A 324 -20.40 -23.74 10.63
C ASP A 324 -19.80 -25.14 10.91
N CYS A 325 -20.14 -26.12 10.08
CA CYS A 325 -19.61 -27.48 10.17
C CYS A 325 -18.19 -27.64 9.59
N LEU A 326 -17.69 -26.64 8.85
CA LEU A 326 -16.36 -26.70 8.24
C LEU A 326 -15.26 -26.37 9.25
N PRO A 327 -14.06 -26.97 9.10
CA PRO A 327 -12.94 -26.65 9.98
C PRO A 327 -12.59 -25.16 9.92
N LYS A 328 -12.34 -24.53 11.06
CA LYS A 328 -12.02 -23.09 11.10
C LYS A 328 -10.80 -22.69 10.25
N HIS A 329 -9.87 -23.61 10.00
CA HIS A 329 -8.68 -23.39 9.17
C HIS A 329 -8.94 -23.53 7.67
N ASP A 330 -10.09 -24.07 7.25
CA ASP A 330 -10.51 -24.17 5.86
C ASP A 330 -11.13 -22.83 5.40
N GLN A 331 -10.31 -21.79 5.30
CA GLN A 331 -10.79 -20.44 4.99
C GLN A 331 -11.40 -20.36 3.60
N GLU A 332 -10.77 -20.99 2.61
CA GLU A 332 -11.26 -21.04 1.23
C GLU A 332 -12.61 -21.77 1.12
N GLY A 333 -12.73 -22.95 1.75
CA GLY A 333 -13.98 -23.70 1.77
C GLY A 333 -15.09 -22.93 2.48
N ARG A 334 -14.79 -22.29 3.61
CA ARG A 334 -15.78 -21.50 4.36
C ARG A 334 -16.21 -20.24 3.60
N ALA A 335 -15.29 -19.54 2.96
CA ALA A 335 -15.57 -18.37 2.14
C ALA A 335 -16.40 -18.72 0.91
N TYR A 336 -16.03 -19.78 0.20
CA TYR A 336 -16.76 -20.29 -0.94
C TYR A 336 -18.20 -20.69 -0.60
N ASN A 337 -18.39 -21.49 0.47
CA ASN A 337 -19.74 -21.91 0.88
C ASN A 337 -20.58 -20.72 1.38
N SER A 338 -19.94 -19.76 2.06
CA SER A 338 -20.59 -18.51 2.46
C SER A 338 -21.08 -17.73 1.25
N PHE A 339 -20.23 -17.48 0.26
CA PHE A 339 -20.62 -16.82 -0.99
C PHE A 339 -21.75 -17.56 -1.71
N LEU A 340 -21.69 -18.88 -1.81
CA LEU A 340 -22.76 -19.66 -2.43
C LEU A 340 -24.10 -19.52 -1.71
N CYS A 341 -24.10 -19.43 -0.37
CA CYS A 341 -25.33 -19.18 0.37
C CYS A 341 -25.96 -17.85 -0.04
N TYR A 342 -25.18 -16.77 -0.18
CA TYR A 342 -25.69 -15.49 -0.68
C TYR A 342 -26.09 -15.56 -2.16
N TYR A 343 -25.23 -16.12 -3.00
CA TYR A 343 -25.45 -16.22 -4.44
C TYR A 343 -26.72 -17.01 -4.80
N ARG A 344 -27.04 -18.06 -4.04
CA ARG A 344 -28.21 -18.92 -4.31
C ARG A 344 -29.49 -18.45 -3.62
N ASN A 345 -29.38 -17.87 -2.42
CA ASN A 345 -30.55 -17.60 -1.58
C ASN A 345 -30.91 -16.13 -1.44
N TYR A 346 -29.93 -15.21 -1.57
CA TYR A 346 -30.11 -13.80 -1.23
C TYR A 346 -30.68 -12.98 -2.39
N GLY A 347 -30.23 -13.21 -3.62
CA GLY A 347 -30.75 -12.50 -4.80
C GLY A 347 -29.79 -12.45 -5.98
N ASN A 348 -30.08 -11.53 -6.92
CA ASN A 348 -29.25 -11.32 -8.11
C ASN A 348 -28.06 -10.41 -7.79
N VAL A 349 -26.90 -10.72 -8.35
CA VAL A 349 -25.70 -9.88 -8.22
C VAL A 349 -25.93 -8.52 -8.86
N VAL A 350 -25.59 -7.47 -8.12
CA VAL A 350 -25.70 -6.08 -8.56
C VAL A 350 -24.51 -5.71 -9.44
N GLN A 351 -24.78 -5.08 -10.59
CA GLN A 351 -23.76 -4.65 -11.55
C GLN A 351 -23.22 -3.23 -11.27
N GLU A 352 -23.97 -2.41 -10.51
CA GLU A 352 -23.49 -1.07 -10.15
C GLU A 352 -22.39 -1.14 -9.08
N ARG A 353 -21.45 -0.19 -9.15
CA ARG A 353 -20.38 -0.03 -8.15
C ARG A 353 -20.95 0.18 -6.75
N LYS A 354 -20.37 -0.51 -5.77
CA LYS A 354 -20.74 -0.45 -4.35
C LYS A 354 -19.60 0.11 -3.50
N TYR A 355 -19.96 0.58 -2.31
CA TYR A 355 -18.97 1.05 -1.35
C TYR A 355 -18.25 -0.14 -0.71
N VAL A 356 -16.93 -0.17 -0.80
CA VAL A 356 -16.10 -1.19 -0.16
C VAL A 356 -15.58 -0.64 1.17
N PRO A 357 -15.91 -1.26 2.31
CA PRO A 357 -15.43 -0.79 3.60
C PRO A 357 -13.93 -1.03 3.73
N TYR A 358 -13.22 -0.11 4.36
CA TYR A 358 -11.78 -0.21 4.54
C TYR A 358 -11.41 -0.88 5.87
N PHE A 359 -10.18 -1.40 5.96
CA PHE A 359 -9.63 -1.98 7.19
C PHE A 359 -9.34 -0.92 8.25
N ASP A 360 -9.31 -1.31 9.52
CA ASP A 360 -9.08 -0.42 10.67
C ASP A 360 -7.79 0.42 10.55
N LEU A 361 -6.72 -0.14 10.01
CA LEU A 361 -5.46 0.58 9.76
C LEU A 361 -5.64 1.77 8.80
N ILE A 362 -6.49 1.61 7.80
CA ILE A 362 -6.83 2.69 6.86
C ILE A 362 -7.67 3.76 7.57
N ARG A 363 -8.53 3.37 8.52
CA ARG A 363 -9.29 4.31 9.37
C ARG A 363 -8.38 5.23 10.16
N GLU A 364 -7.38 4.66 10.83
CA GLU A 364 -6.39 5.41 11.61
C GLU A 364 -5.61 6.37 10.71
N ARG A 365 -5.22 5.91 9.52
CA ARG A 365 -4.57 6.76 8.52
C ARG A 365 -5.43 7.95 8.09
N TYR A 366 -6.73 7.77 7.84
CA TYR A 366 -7.60 8.89 7.48
C TYR A 366 -7.69 9.96 8.58
N PHE A 367 -7.65 9.56 9.85
CA PHE A 367 -7.59 10.52 10.95
C PHE A 367 -6.23 11.24 11.01
N LYS A 368 -5.11 10.52 10.85
CA LYS A 368 -3.77 11.13 10.77
C LYS A 368 -3.69 12.14 9.61
N ASP A 369 -4.18 11.77 8.43
CA ASP A 369 -4.24 12.66 7.27
C ASP A 369 -5.13 13.89 7.55
N SER A 370 -6.24 13.71 8.26
CA SER A 370 -7.11 14.81 8.68
C SER A 370 -6.41 15.78 9.63
N PHE A 371 -5.56 15.29 10.53
CA PHE A 371 -4.75 16.14 11.40
C PHE A 371 -3.80 17.03 10.60
N VAL A 372 -3.15 16.46 9.59
CA VAL A 372 -2.22 17.18 8.69
C VAL A 372 -2.98 18.21 7.85
N VAL A 373 -4.07 17.80 7.19
CA VAL A 373 -4.88 18.68 6.33
C VAL A 373 -5.46 19.86 7.11
N LYS A 374 -5.85 19.64 8.37
CA LYS A 374 -6.35 20.70 9.26
C LYS A 374 -5.26 21.44 10.01
N SER A 375 -3.99 21.09 9.80
CA SER A 375 -2.86 21.69 10.51
C SER A 375 -3.09 21.72 12.02
N VAL A 376 -3.58 20.60 12.58
CA VAL A 376 -4.00 20.52 13.98
C VAL A 376 -2.79 20.80 14.89
N PRO A 377 -2.86 21.81 15.76
CA PRO A 377 -1.76 22.13 16.65
C PRO A 377 -1.40 20.96 17.58
N ARG A 378 -0.12 20.81 17.88
CA ARG A 378 0.38 19.70 18.70
C ARG A 378 -0.23 19.63 20.10
N ASN A 379 -0.49 20.77 20.72
CA ASN A 379 -1.20 20.84 22.00
C ASN A 379 -2.64 20.30 21.92
N VAL A 380 -3.32 20.50 20.79
CA VAL A 380 -4.65 19.93 20.53
C VAL A 380 -4.56 18.43 20.28
N LEU A 381 -3.54 17.96 19.55
CA LEU A 381 -3.28 16.52 19.41
C LEU A 381 -3.04 15.83 20.76
N ARG A 382 -2.40 16.51 21.72
CA ARG A 382 -2.25 15.99 23.10
C ARG A 382 -3.59 15.86 23.81
N GLN A 383 -4.51 16.80 23.61
CA GLN A 383 -5.87 16.71 24.14
C GLN A 383 -6.61 15.52 23.53
N PHE A 384 -6.50 15.33 22.20
CA PHE A 384 -7.06 14.15 21.53
C PHE A 384 -6.49 12.85 22.07
N ALA A 385 -5.18 12.77 22.24
CA ALA A 385 -4.49 11.59 22.80
C ALA A 385 -4.92 11.30 24.26
N ALA A 386 -5.29 12.33 25.02
CA ALA A 386 -5.86 12.20 26.37
C ALA A 386 -7.36 11.89 26.38
N GLY A 387 -8.02 11.85 25.21
CA GLY A 387 -9.46 11.59 25.07
C GLY A 387 -10.34 12.85 25.14
N ASP A 388 -9.75 14.04 25.34
CA ASP A 388 -10.48 15.31 25.28
C ASP A 388 -10.61 15.79 23.82
N ILE A 389 -11.54 15.17 23.11
CA ILE A 389 -11.71 15.37 21.66
C ILE A 389 -12.82 16.38 21.37
N LEU A 390 -14.01 16.14 21.93
CA LEU A 390 -15.25 16.84 21.56
C LEU A 390 -15.33 18.30 22.00
N ASN A 391 -14.47 18.72 22.94
CA ASN A 391 -14.46 20.09 23.48
C ASN A 391 -13.51 21.03 22.73
N THR A 392 -12.80 20.52 21.72
CA THR A 392 -11.88 21.32 20.92
C THR A 392 -12.59 21.96 19.73
N GLU A 393 -12.14 23.15 19.32
CA GLU A 393 -12.65 23.80 18.11
C GLU A 393 -12.21 23.07 16.81
N GLN A 394 -11.13 22.28 16.87
CA GLN A 394 -10.57 21.55 15.74
C GLN A 394 -11.35 20.28 15.39
N PHE A 395 -12.12 19.71 16.33
CA PHE A 395 -12.83 18.44 16.13
C PHE A 395 -13.75 18.48 14.90
N ALA A 396 -14.55 19.54 14.75
CA ALA A 396 -15.47 19.69 13.62
C ALA A 396 -14.74 19.62 12.27
N GLY A 397 -13.59 20.29 12.16
CA GLY A 397 -12.78 20.28 10.96
C GLY A 397 -12.18 18.90 10.67
N VAL A 398 -11.60 18.26 11.69
CA VAL A 398 -10.97 16.94 11.55
C VAL A 398 -12.01 15.88 11.17
N PHE A 399 -13.13 15.84 11.88
CA PHE A 399 -14.16 14.83 11.66
C PHE A 399 -14.85 15.01 10.31
N TYR A 400 -15.02 16.26 9.86
CA TYR A 400 -15.53 16.56 8.52
C TYR A 400 -14.58 16.09 7.40
N THR A 401 -13.28 16.34 7.54
CA THR A 401 -12.28 15.88 6.57
C THR A 401 -12.20 14.36 6.53
N TYR A 402 -12.27 13.69 7.68
CA TYR A 402 -12.38 12.24 7.76
C TYR A 402 -13.63 11.73 7.04
N ALA A 403 -14.81 12.30 7.32
CA ALA A 403 -16.06 11.83 6.74
C ALA A 403 -16.10 11.97 5.20
N LEU A 404 -15.47 13.01 4.66
CA LEU A 404 -15.26 13.17 3.21
C LEU A 404 -14.29 12.12 2.66
N GLY A 405 -13.12 11.97 3.28
CA GLY A 405 -12.08 11.02 2.83
C GLY A 405 -12.52 9.56 2.90
N ALA A 406 -13.35 9.22 3.88
CA ALA A 406 -13.94 7.91 4.08
C ALA A 406 -15.14 7.63 3.15
N GLY A 407 -15.60 8.64 2.39
CA GLY A 407 -16.76 8.53 1.51
C GLY A 407 -18.12 8.50 2.24
N PHE A 408 -18.18 8.83 3.53
CA PHE A 408 -19.42 8.90 4.30
C PHE A 408 -20.20 10.18 4.09
N TYR A 409 -19.56 11.24 3.61
CA TYR A 409 -20.20 12.54 3.44
C TYR A 409 -20.08 13.02 2.00
N ASP A 410 -21.22 13.39 1.41
CA ASP A 410 -21.31 14.07 0.12
C ASP A 410 -21.70 15.55 0.32
N LEU A 411 -21.21 16.43 -0.56
CA LEU A 411 -21.46 17.87 -0.45
C LEU A 411 -22.93 18.26 -0.72
N VAL A 412 -23.62 17.49 -1.56
CA VAL A 412 -25.02 17.70 -1.97
C VAL A 412 -25.95 16.93 -1.03
N ASP A 413 -25.71 15.64 -0.88
CA ASP A 413 -26.61 14.72 -0.19
C ASP A 413 -26.35 14.61 1.32
N GLY A 414 -25.16 15.02 1.78
CA GLY A 414 -24.76 14.98 3.17
C GLY A 414 -24.27 13.59 3.60
N LEU A 415 -24.56 13.22 4.85
CA LEU A 415 -24.11 11.95 5.42
C LEU A 415 -24.86 10.76 4.81
N ASN A 416 -24.12 9.78 4.28
CA ASN A 416 -24.61 8.53 3.74
C ASN A 416 -24.58 7.43 4.82
N LEU A 417 -25.71 7.21 5.49
CA LEU A 417 -25.83 6.21 6.57
C LEU A 417 -25.63 4.77 6.08
N GLU A 418 -25.94 4.46 4.83
CA GLU A 418 -25.72 3.12 4.25
C GLU A 418 -24.23 2.79 4.21
N ARG A 419 -23.38 3.73 3.76
CA ARG A 419 -21.92 3.54 3.76
C ARG A 419 -21.34 3.41 5.17
N VAL A 420 -21.88 4.18 6.13
CA VAL A 420 -21.48 4.07 7.54
C VAL A 420 -21.89 2.69 8.09
N TYR A 421 -23.10 2.21 7.80
CA TYR A 421 -23.52 0.86 8.17
C TYR A 421 -22.63 -0.22 7.55
N VAL A 422 -22.33 -0.14 6.26
CA VAL A 422 -21.43 -1.08 5.57
C VAL A 422 -20.03 -1.08 6.18
N GLN A 423 -19.54 0.04 6.71
CA GLN A 423 -18.24 0.09 7.38
C GLN A 423 -18.22 -0.56 8.77
N PHE A 424 -19.30 -0.41 9.55
CA PHE A 424 -19.29 -0.75 10.98
C PHE A 424 -20.18 -1.94 11.36
N GLY A 425 -21.14 -2.31 10.51
CA GLY A 425 -22.06 -3.42 10.72
C GLY A 425 -23.04 -3.24 11.87
N ILE A 426 -23.33 -2.00 12.29
CA ILE A 426 -24.19 -1.69 13.45
C ILE A 426 -25.60 -1.34 12.96
N PRO A 427 -26.61 -2.21 13.14
CA PRO A 427 -27.96 -2.02 12.59
C PRO A 427 -28.65 -0.72 13.03
N GLU A 428 -28.38 -0.26 14.25
CA GLU A 428 -28.94 0.98 14.82
C GLU A 428 -28.60 2.23 13.99
N ILE A 429 -27.53 2.20 13.18
CA ILE A 429 -27.17 3.27 12.24
C ILE A 429 -28.29 3.51 11.22
N LEU A 430 -28.95 2.45 10.76
CA LEU A 430 -30.02 2.53 9.76
C LEU A 430 -31.42 2.67 10.35
N SER A 431 -31.54 2.69 11.69
CA SER A 431 -32.82 2.81 12.38
C SER A 431 -33.52 4.13 12.07
N GLU A 432 -34.85 4.11 12.18
CA GLU A 432 -35.68 5.29 11.92
C GLU A 432 -35.35 6.44 12.89
N SER A 433 -35.00 6.13 14.14
CA SER A 433 -34.57 7.13 15.12
C SER A 433 -33.28 7.83 14.70
N THR A 434 -32.27 7.09 14.23
CA THR A 434 -31.02 7.66 13.72
C THR A 434 -31.27 8.52 12.47
N ARG A 435 -32.11 8.05 11.53
CA ARG A 435 -32.49 8.82 10.32
C ARG A 435 -33.20 10.13 10.67
N CYS A 436 -34.13 10.09 11.62
CA CYS A 436 -34.83 11.27 12.14
C CYS A 436 -33.86 12.26 12.79
N CYS A 437 -32.93 11.75 13.61
CA CYS A 437 -31.90 12.57 14.27
C CYS A 437 -31.03 13.31 13.24
N VAL A 438 -30.47 12.57 12.27
CA VAL A 438 -29.61 13.13 11.21
C VAL A 438 -30.36 14.18 10.38
N THR A 439 -31.62 13.91 10.05
CA THR A 439 -32.49 14.86 9.32
C THR A 439 -32.75 16.13 10.12
N SER A 440 -32.98 16.00 11.43
CA SER A 440 -33.17 17.14 12.33
C SER A 440 -31.91 18.01 12.40
N VAL A 441 -30.74 17.40 12.60
CA VAL A 441 -29.46 18.12 12.63
C VAL A 441 -29.18 18.81 11.29
N ARG A 442 -29.43 18.15 10.15
CA ARG A 442 -29.25 18.75 8.81
C ARG A 442 -30.05 20.05 8.62
N ARG A 443 -31.26 20.13 9.19
CA ARG A 443 -32.12 21.33 9.12
C ARG A 443 -31.62 22.46 10.01
N GLN A 444 -31.04 22.12 11.17
CA GLN A 444 -30.57 23.10 12.15
C GLN A 444 -29.20 23.68 11.79
N TYR A 445 -28.32 22.89 11.16
CA TYR A 445 -26.95 23.29 10.87
C TYR A 445 -26.70 23.29 9.35
N PRO A 446 -26.66 24.46 8.68
CA PRO A 446 -26.46 24.56 7.25
C PRO A 446 -25.01 24.31 6.81
N GLU A 447 -24.04 24.57 7.68
CA GLU A 447 -22.61 24.46 7.38
C GLU A 447 -22.09 23.02 7.56
N GLY A 448 -21.29 22.54 6.60
CA GLY A 448 -20.80 21.16 6.56
C GLY A 448 -20.06 20.71 7.82
N PRO A 449 -18.96 21.38 8.24
CA PRO A 449 -18.18 20.95 9.40
C PRO A 449 -19.00 20.90 10.69
N LYS A 450 -19.79 21.95 10.96
CA LYS A 450 -20.62 22.02 12.16
C LYS A 450 -21.74 21.00 12.13
N ARG A 451 -22.39 20.79 10.97
CA ARG A 451 -23.40 19.75 10.78
C ARG A 451 -22.85 18.37 11.08
N VAL A 452 -21.66 18.04 10.57
CA VAL A 452 -21.04 16.72 10.76
C VAL A 452 -20.65 16.49 12.22
N GLU A 453 -20.09 17.50 12.89
CA GLU A 453 -19.83 17.47 14.33
C GLU A 453 -21.11 17.17 15.12
N GLU A 454 -22.17 17.95 14.91
CA GLU A 454 -23.42 17.81 15.64
C GLU A 454 -24.14 16.51 15.31
N THR A 455 -24.04 16.04 14.07
CA THR A 455 -24.57 14.72 13.67
C THR A 455 -23.86 13.62 14.44
N PHE A 456 -22.53 13.70 14.58
CA PHE A 456 -21.79 12.74 15.38
C PHE A 456 -22.21 12.79 16.84
N LYS A 457 -22.14 13.96 17.48
CA LYS A 457 -22.44 14.15 18.91
C LYS A 457 -23.85 13.69 19.28
N GLN A 458 -24.84 14.09 18.49
CA GLN A 458 -26.25 13.87 18.83
C GLN A 458 -26.76 12.50 18.38
N CYS A 459 -26.25 11.97 17.26
CA CYS A 459 -26.85 10.78 16.63
C CYS A 459 -25.94 9.55 16.63
N LEU A 460 -24.62 9.69 16.53
CA LEU A 460 -23.73 8.55 16.20
C LEU A 460 -22.66 8.23 17.24
N GLN A 461 -22.38 9.14 18.18
CA GLN A 461 -21.28 9.00 19.14
C GLN A 461 -21.36 7.71 19.96
N HIS A 462 -22.57 7.30 20.34
CA HIS A 462 -22.79 6.09 21.14
C HIS A 462 -22.75 4.80 20.31
N LEU A 463 -22.78 4.92 18.98
CA LEU A 463 -22.74 3.79 18.05
C LEU A 463 -21.31 3.55 17.54
N LEU A 464 -20.57 4.61 17.22
CA LEU A 464 -19.31 4.50 16.49
C LEU A 464 -18.08 4.54 17.41
N PRO A 465 -17.06 3.70 17.16
CA PRO A 465 -15.80 3.71 17.91
C PRO A 465 -14.85 4.85 17.49
N SER A 466 -15.39 5.93 16.94
CA SER A 466 -14.62 7.01 16.32
C SER A 466 -13.77 7.75 17.33
N LEU A 467 -14.26 7.99 18.55
CA LEU A 467 -13.49 8.69 19.59
C LEU A 467 -12.26 7.89 20.02
N GLN A 468 -12.40 6.59 20.24
CA GLN A 468 -11.26 5.73 20.56
C GLN A 468 -10.24 5.71 19.40
N THR A 469 -10.72 5.67 18.16
CA THR A 469 -9.85 5.67 16.98
C THR A 469 -9.10 7.00 16.84
N ILE A 470 -9.75 8.13 17.05
CA ILE A 470 -9.12 9.47 17.03
C ILE A 470 -8.07 9.56 18.14
N GLN A 471 -8.41 9.12 19.36
CA GLN A 471 -7.50 9.10 20.50
C GLN A 471 -6.23 8.30 20.17
N LYS A 472 -6.40 7.06 19.70
CA LYS A 472 -5.30 6.18 19.31
C LYS A 472 -4.47 6.80 18.19
N SER A 473 -5.11 7.31 17.14
CA SER A 473 -4.42 7.95 16.01
C SER A 473 -3.60 9.15 16.45
N ALA A 474 -4.08 9.95 17.41
CA ALA A 474 -3.37 11.08 17.96
C ALA A 474 -2.19 10.67 18.85
N GLN A 475 -2.35 9.61 19.66
CA GLN A 475 -1.26 9.02 20.45
C GLN A 475 -0.11 8.58 19.53
N GLU A 476 -0.42 7.75 18.54
CA GLU A 476 0.56 7.27 17.57
C GLU A 476 1.20 8.41 16.79
N TYR A 477 0.40 9.38 16.31
CA TYR A 477 0.94 10.52 15.57
C TYR A 477 1.92 11.35 16.42
N LEU A 478 1.63 11.54 17.71
CA LEU A 478 2.53 12.25 18.64
C LEU A 478 3.80 11.47 18.94
N GLU A 479 3.71 10.14 19.06
CA GLU A 479 4.83 9.21 19.24
C GLU A 479 5.73 9.14 18.00
N GLU A 480 5.13 9.14 16.80
CA GLU A 480 5.81 9.19 15.50
C GLU A 480 6.49 10.56 15.26
N THR A 481 5.99 11.63 15.91
CA THR A 481 6.50 13.00 15.72
C THR A 481 6.99 13.69 17.01
N PRO A 482 7.88 13.14 17.87
CA PRO A 482 8.17 13.70 19.20
C PRO A 482 8.65 15.17 19.20
N GLU A 483 8.24 15.95 20.22
CA GLU A 483 8.66 17.35 20.40
C GLU A 483 10.14 17.44 20.82
N HIS A 484 10.59 16.49 21.64
CA HIS A 484 11.98 16.16 21.96
C HIS A 484 12.06 14.70 22.41
N VAL A 485 13.11 13.99 22.00
CA VAL A 485 13.28 12.52 22.16
C VAL A 485 13.60 12.15 23.60
N LEU A 486 12.69 11.46 24.31
CA LEU A 486 12.96 10.71 25.56
C LEU A 486 11.99 9.49 25.69
N PRO A 487 12.36 8.46 26.47
CA PRO A 487 12.28 7.06 26.07
C PRO A 487 10.96 6.38 26.44
N LEU A 488 10.57 5.40 25.63
CA LEU A 488 9.29 4.70 25.68
C LEU A 488 9.49 3.18 25.44
N PRO A 489 8.48 2.35 25.77
CA PRO A 489 8.55 1.19 26.66
C PRO A 489 9.02 -0.11 25.98
N SER A 490 9.11 -1.17 26.79
CA SER A 490 9.55 -2.52 26.41
C SER A 490 8.92 -3.02 25.11
N PRO A 491 9.73 -3.56 24.17
CA PRO A 491 9.24 -3.99 22.87
C PRO A 491 8.32 -5.22 22.93
N PRO A 492 7.38 -5.37 21.99
CA PRO A 492 6.55 -6.57 21.86
C PRO A 492 7.40 -7.80 21.50
N SER A 493 6.99 -8.99 21.97
CA SER A 493 7.76 -10.23 21.78
C SER A 493 7.84 -10.67 20.32
N CYS A 494 9.04 -11.03 19.87
CA CYS A 494 9.39 -11.47 18.51
C CYS A 494 8.76 -12.81 18.04
N HIS A 495 7.63 -13.26 18.59
CA HIS A 495 6.99 -14.53 18.21
C HIS A 495 6.27 -14.51 16.84
N LYS A 496 6.25 -13.37 16.13
CA LYS A 496 5.51 -13.22 14.86
C LYS A 496 6.36 -13.30 13.58
N CYS A 497 7.69 -13.31 13.68
CA CYS A 497 8.51 -13.70 12.53
C CYS A 497 8.40 -15.22 12.44
N GLY A 498 7.61 -15.74 11.47
CA GLY A 498 7.69 -17.15 11.13
C GLY A 498 9.16 -17.50 10.93
N SER A 499 9.64 -18.54 11.62
CA SER A 499 11.06 -18.90 11.54
C SER A 499 11.42 -19.14 10.08
N PRO A 500 12.40 -18.42 9.50
CA PRO A 500 12.88 -18.75 8.17
C PRO A 500 13.31 -20.22 8.18
N ALA A 501 12.98 -20.97 7.12
CA ALA A 501 13.49 -22.33 7.01
C ALA A 501 15.02 -22.28 7.06
N PRO A 502 15.68 -23.01 7.98
CA PRO A 502 17.14 -23.02 8.04
C PRO A 502 17.70 -23.44 6.67
N CYS A 503 18.73 -22.75 6.18
CA CYS A 503 19.35 -23.07 4.89
C CYS A 503 20.02 -24.46 5.00
N LYS A 504 19.29 -25.53 4.67
CA LYS A 504 19.73 -26.94 4.81
C LYS A 504 20.87 -27.31 3.86
N THR A 505 21.26 -26.44 2.93
CA THR A 505 22.15 -26.72 1.80
C THR A 505 23.56 -26.15 1.92
N CYS A 506 23.97 -25.56 3.06
CA CYS A 506 25.39 -25.34 3.34
C CYS A 506 26.07 -26.68 3.68
N GLY A 507 26.16 -27.58 2.70
CA GLY A 507 26.76 -28.90 2.84
C GLY A 507 28.28 -28.82 2.84
N ILE A 508 28.89 -28.87 4.03
CA ILE A 508 30.19 -29.54 4.21
C ILE A 508 30.07 -30.41 5.46
N THR A 509 29.65 -31.65 5.25
CA THR A 509 29.79 -32.72 6.24
C THR A 509 31.25 -33.18 6.28
N ASP A 510 31.77 -33.28 7.51
CA ASP A 510 32.98 -34.01 7.94
C ASP A 510 34.35 -33.31 7.92
N ILE A 511 34.58 -32.33 8.81
CA ILE A 511 35.86 -32.20 9.57
C ILE A 511 35.58 -31.54 10.95
N PRO A 512 36.08 -32.08 12.08
CA PRO A 512 35.89 -31.46 13.40
C PRO A 512 36.86 -30.28 13.60
N HIS A 513 36.32 -29.18 14.12
CA HIS A 513 37.02 -27.96 14.58
C HIS A 513 37.71 -27.11 13.50
N PHE A 514 36.97 -26.19 12.86
CA PHE A 514 37.27 -24.76 12.67
C PHE A 514 36.13 -24.12 11.84
N ASN A 515 35.69 -22.92 12.22
CA ASN A 515 34.58 -22.17 11.61
C ASN A 515 35.01 -21.64 10.22
N VAL A 516 34.55 -22.29 9.14
CA VAL A 516 34.96 -22.08 7.74
C VAL A 516 33.69 -22.30 6.89
N HIS A 517 33.05 -21.38 6.16
CA HIS A 517 33.32 -20.03 5.67
C HIS A 517 31.98 -19.26 5.61
N ARG A 518 31.88 -18.06 6.22
CA ARG A 518 30.94 -17.05 5.68
C ARG A 518 31.57 -16.49 4.40
N PRO A 519 30.79 -16.22 3.33
CA PRO A 519 31.30 -15.52 2.16
C PRO A 519 31.86 -14.15 2.58
N CYS A 520 33.03 -13.81 2.04
CA CYS A 520 33.61 -12.49 2.24
C CYS A 520 32.92 -11.51 1.29
N TYR A 521 32.38 -10.44 1.85
CA TYR A 521 31.71 -9.38 1.10
C TYR A 521 32.40 -8.06 1.36
N ASN A 522 32.46 -7.22 0.33
CA ASN A 522 32.95 -5.84 0.42
C ASN A 522 34.39 -5.74 0.94
N GLY A 523 35.25 -6.70 0.57
CA GLY A 523 36.64 -6.77 1.02
C GLY A 523 36.82 -7.20 2.48
N GLN A 524 35.78 -7.76 3.12
CA GLN A 524 35.80 -8.16 4.53
C GLN A 524 35.30 -9.59 4.72
N CYS A 525 35.98 -10.34 5.58
CA CYS A 525 35.62 -11.71 5.97
C CYS A 525 35.14 -11.72 7.42
N TYR A 526 34.00 -12.36 7.69
CA TYR A 526 33.26 -12.26 8.95
C TYR A 526 33.04 -13.60 9.63
#